data_AF-A0A2D1IRQ1-F1
#
_entry.id   AF-A0A2D1IRQ1-F1
#
_cell.length_a   1.000
_cell.length_b   1.000
_cell.length_c   1.000
_cell.angle_alpha   90.00
_cell.angle_beta   90.00
_cell.angle_gamma   90.00
#
_symmetry.space_group_name_H-M   'P 1'
#
loop_
_entity.id
_entity.type
_entity.pdbx_description
1 polymer ?
#
loop_
_entity_poly.entity_id
_entity_poly.type
_entity_poly.pdbx_seq_one_letter_code
_entity_poly.pdbx_strand_id
1 'polypeptide(L)'
;MQPMELSLAVKLAILFSGIFLWVGMLTGVWKYLQIRSSAQSRAHYYVDIAHRSSLLYAPAALILAVLAYYSQFSDNINLICVVSNLAFFSFSIGAYILHGILKDTTNQFRKPHQLGKFQLPGILMTLAMIGLILAELGGTGVLLWGAAQGLF
;
A
#
# COMPACT_ATOMS: atom_id res chain seq x y z
N MET A 1 5.54 34.86 2.61
CA MET A 1 5.94 33.56 2.03
C MET A 1 4.89 33.20 0.99
N GLN A 2 5.24 33.08 -0.28
CA GLN A 2 4.30 32.53 -1.27
C GLN A 2 4.02 31.08 -0.87
N PRO A 3 2.75 30.63 -0.87
CA PRO A 3 2.44 29.23 -0.61
C PRO A 3 3.15 28.39 -1.68
N MET A 4 3.91 27.41 -1.23
CA MET A 4 4.52 26.41 -2.10
C MET A 4 3.38 25.57 -2.68
N GLU A 5 2.98 25.84 -3.92
CA GLU A 5 1.94 25.08 -4.60
C GLU A 5 2.48 23.69 -4.97
N LEU A 6 2.22 22.72 -4.10
CA LEU A 6 2.54 21.32 -4.36
C LEU A 6 1.63 20.77 -5.47
N SER A 7 2.19 19.96 -6.36
CA SER A 7 1.40 19.23 -7.36
C SER A 7 0.43 18.26 -6.67
N LEU A 8 -0.64 17.90 -7.37
CA LEU A 8 -1.65 16.97 -6.83
C LEU A 8 -1.03 15.62 -6.44
N ALA A 9 -0.05 15.14 -7.21
CA ALA A 9 0.68 13.91 -6.92
C ALA A 9 1.33 13.95 -5.53
N VAL A 10 2.06 15.03 -5.24
CA VAL A 10 2.75 15.22 -3.95
C VAL A 10 1.73 15.37 -2.82
N LYS A 11 0.66 16.16 -3.01
CA LYS A 11 -0.41 16.34 -2.03
C LYS A 11 -1.05 14.99 -1.63
N LEU A 12 -1.38 14.15 -2.61
CA LEU A 12 -1.98 12.84 -2.37
C LEU A 12 -1.00 11.88 -1.68
N ALA A 13 0.25 11.83 -2.12
CA ALA A 13 1.27 10.96 -1.54
C ALA A 13 1.52 11.28 -0.05
N ILE A 14 1.60 12.57 0.31
CA ILE A 14 1.73 13.01 1.71
C ILE A 14 0.49 12.63 2.51
N LEU A 15 -0.71 12.90 1.98
CA LEU A 15 -1.96 12.58 2.67
C LEU A 15 -2.05 11.07 2.97
N PHE A 16 -1.78 10.22 1.97
CA PHE A 16 -1.81 8.78 2.13
C PHE A 16 -0.70 8.25 3.03
N SER A 17 0.48 8.88 3.05
CA SER A 17 1.53 8.56 4.04
C SER A 17 0.99 8.67 5.47
N GLY A 18 0.30 9.77 5.78
CA GLY A 18 -0.36 9.95 7.07
C GLY A 18 -1.48 8.93 7.33
N ILE A 19 -2.31 8.65 6.32
CA ILE A 19 -3.38 7.64 6.43
C ILE A 19 -2.81 6.26 6.72
N PHE A 20 -1.80 5.81 5.98
CA PHE A 20 -1.16 4.50 6.19
C PHE A 20 -0.51 4.40 7.58
N LEU A 21 0.10 5.48 8.07
CA LEU A 21 0.63 5.53 9.42
C LEU A 21 -0.48 5.30 10.45
N TRP A 22 -1.59 6.03 10.32
CA TRP A 22 -2.75 5.90 11.20
C TRP A 22 -3.38 4.51 11.13
N VAL A 23 -3.54 3.94 9.94
CA VAL A 23 -4.03 2.57 9.76
C VAL A 23 -3.08 1.57 10.42
N GLY A 24 -1.76 1.77 10.31
CA GLY A 24 -0.75 0.98 11.01
C GLY A 24 -0.90 1.04 12.52
N MET A 25 -1.15 2.22 13.09
CA MET A 25 -1.37 2.38 14.53
C MET A 25 -2.66 1.68 14.98
N LEU A 26 -3.78 1.86 14.26
CA LEU A 26 -5.07 1.25 14.59
C LEU A 26 -5.03 -0.29 14.49
N THR A 27 -4.42 -0.82 13.43
CA THR A 27 -4.19 -2.27 13.27
C THR A 27 -3.21 -2.80 14.33
N GLY A 28 -2.29 -1.97 14.83
CA GLY A 28 -1.42 -2.28 15.97
C GLY A 28 -2.22 -2.46 17.28
N VAL A 29 -3.18 -1.57 17.54
CA VAL A 29 -4.11 -1.72 18.67
C VAL A 29 -4.91 -3.01 18.54
N TRP A 30 -5.47 -3.29 17.35
CA TRP A 30 -6.21 -4.52 17.09
C TRP A 30 -5.35 -5.78 17.30
N LYS A 31 -4.12 -5.77 16.79
CA LYS A 31 -3.13 -6.84 16.99
C LYS A 31 -2.86 -7.09 18.48
N TYR A 32 -2.64 -6.03 19.26
CA TYR A 32 -2.41 -6.12 20.69
C TYR A 32 -3.60 -6.74 21.44
N LEU A 33 -4.83 -6.32 21.11
CA LEU A 33 -6.04 -6.89 21.69
C LEU A 33 -6.15 -8.40 21.41
N GLN A 34 -5.85 -8.83 20.18
CA GLN A 34 -5.86 -10.25 19.85
C GLN A 34 -4.80 -11.03 20.63
N ILE A 35 -3.56 -10.53 20.68
CA ILE A 35 -2.46 -11.16 21.43
C ILE A 35 -2.87 -11.38 22.89
N ARG A 36 -3.38 -10.34 23.55
CA ARG A 36 -3.81 -10.41 24.96
C ARG A 36 -4.90 -11.43 25.23
N SER A 37 -5.81 -11.61 24.28
CA SER A 37 -6.95 -12.54 24.42
C SER A 37 -6.63 -13.98 24.01
N SER A 38 -5.48 -14.22 23.38
CA SER A 38 -5.16 -15.52 22.78
C SER A 38 -4.29 -16.38 23.70
N ALA A 39 -4.58 -17.68 23.77
CA ALA A 39 -3.81 -18.63 24.59
C ALA A 39 -2.32 -18.72 24.17
N GLN A 40 -2.03 -18.43 22.91
CA GLN A 40 -0.67 -18.50 22.35
C GLN A 40 0.00 -17.12 22.24
N SER A 41 -0.63 -16.06 22.75
CA SER A 41 -0.14 -14.67 22.64
C SER A 41 0.20 -14.24 21.21
N ARG A 42 -0.66 -14.61 20.25
CA ARG A 42 -0.48 -14.32 18.81
C ARG A 42 -1.76 -13.78 18.19
N ALA A 43 -1.60 -12.74 17.36
CA ALA A 43 -2.66 -12.27 16.48
C ALA A 43 -2.78 -13.17 15.25
N HIS A 44 -3.93 -13.07 14.57
CA HIS A 44 -4.11 -13.72 13.28
C HIS A 44 -3.07 -13.19 12.26
N TYR A 45 -2.59 -14.07 11.38
CA TYR A 45 -1.48 -13.79 10.47
C TYR A 45 -1.70 -12.52 9.64
N TYR A 46 -2.89 -12.36 9.07
CA TYR A 46 -3.23 -11.17 8.27
C TYR A 46 -3.42 -9.89 9.06
N VAL A 47 -3.69 -9.96 10.37
CA VAL A 47 -3.69 -8.78 11.25
C VAL A 47 -2.26 -8.27 11.45
N ASP A 48 -1.31 -9.19 11.63
CA ASP A 48 0.11 -8.84 11.72
C ASP A 48 0.63 -8.27 10.39
N ILE A 49 0.26 -8.88 9.25
CA ILE A 49 0.62 -8.34 7.93
C ILE A 49 0.01 -6.96 7.72
N ALA A 50 -1.30 -6.76 7.95
CA ALA A 50 -1.96 -5.47 7.77
C ALA A 50 -1.24 -4.35 8.54
N HIS A 51 -0.87 -4.63 9.80
CA HIS A 51 -0.12 -3.71 10.64
C HIS A 51 1.26 -3.37 10.06
N ARG A 52 2.08 -4.39 9.76
CA ARG A 52 3.44 -4.18 9.24
C ARG A 52 3.43 -3.49 7.89
N SER A 53 2.59 -3.94 6.96
CA SER A 53 2.47 -3.37 5.62
C SER A 53 2.06 -1.90 5.69
N SER A 54 1.10 -1.54 6.54
CA SER A 54 0.69 -0.13 6.70
C SER A 54 1.85 0.75 7.19
N LEU A 55 2.64 0.28 8.15
CA LEU A 55 3.82 1.01 8.64
C LEU A 55 4.96 1.10 7.62
N LEU A 56 5.07 0.15 6.69
CA LEU A 56 6.04 0.20 5.58
C LEU A 56 5.55 1.07 4.42
N TYR A 57 4.25 1.06 4.14
CA TYR A 57 3.67 1.86 3.05
C TYR A 57 3.54 3.34 3.41
N ALA A 58 3.48 3.69 4.69
CA ALA A 58 3.52 5.08 5.14
C ALA A 58 4.80 5.84 4.67
N PRO A 59 6.03 5.40 5.01
CA PRO A 59 7.25 6.02 4.50
C PRO A 59 7.43 5.80 3.00
N ALA A 60 6.96 4.68 2.43
CA ALA A 60 7.01 4.48 0.98
C ALA A 60 6.19 5.55 0.22
N ALA A 61 4.99 5.88 0.69
CA ALA A 61 4.19 6.95 0.11
C ALA A 61 4.89 8.31 0.23
N LEU A 62 5.61 8.57 1.33
CA LEU A 62 6.40 9.79 1.45
C LEU A 62 7.59 9.80 0.47
N ILE A 63 8.25 8.66 0.23
CA ILE A 63 9.29 8.52 -0.79
C ILE A 63 8.72 8.87 -2.18
N LEU A 64 7.53 8.37 -2.52
CA LEU A 64 6.86 8.74 -3.77
C LEU A 64 6.59 10.23 -3.87
N ALA A 65 6.21 10.88 -2.77
CA ALA A 65 6.01 12.33 -2.72
C ALA A 65 7.30 13.08 -3.06
N VAL A 66 8.43 12.66 -2.47
CA VAL A 66 9.75 13.28 -2.71
C VAL A 66 10.21 13.04 -4.15
N LEU A 67 10.06 11.82 -4.67
CA LEU A 67 10.41 11.53 -6.06
C LEU A 67 9.55 12.34 -7.04
N ALA A 68 8.24 12.41 -6.81
CA ALA A 68 7.33 13.22 -7.63
C ALA A 68 7.64 14.72 -7.55
N TYR A 69 8.09 15.21 -6.38
CA TYR A 69 8.46 16.61 -6.18
C TYR A 69 9.70 17.02 -6.99
N TYR A 70 10.71 16.14 -7.05
CA TYR A 70 11.94 16.38 -7.81
C TYR A 70 11.84 15.92 -9.27
N SER A 71 10.75 15.27 -9.68
CA SER A 71 10.64 14.71 -11.03
C SER A 71 10.52 15.82 -12.09
N GLN A 72 11.35 15.77 -13.13
CA GLN A 72 11.23 16.66 -14.29
C GLN A 72 10.08 16.30 -15.24
N PHE A 73 9.44 15.13 -15.05
CA PHE A 73 8.31 14.73 -15.88
C PHE A 73 7.06 15.54 -15.58
N SER A 74 6.12 15.55 -16.54
CA SER A 74 4.86 16.28 -16.40
C SER A 74 4.05 15.83 -15.18
N ASP A 75 3.28 16.75 -14.60
CA ASP A 75 2.41 16.49 -13.44
C ASP A 75 1.47 15.29 -13.66
N ASN A 76 0.98 15.10 -14.89
CA ASN A 76 0.10 13.97 -15.22
C ASN A 76 0.80 12.62 -15.11
N ILE A 77 2.06 12.52 -15.55
CA ILE A 77 2.85 11.29 -15.45
C ILE A 77 3.12 10.99 -13.97
N ASN A 78 3.59 11.99 -13.22
CA ASN A 78 3.86 11.84 -11.80
C ASN A 78 2.59 11.43 -11.03
N LEU A 79 1.45 12.04 -11.36
CA LEU A 79 0.16 11.73 -10.74
C LEU A 79 -0.27 10.28 -11.01
N ILE A 80 -0.18 9.80 -12.25
CA ILE A 80 -0.56 8.41 -12.59
C ILE A 80 0.34 7.43 -11.84
N CYS A 81 1.65 7.66 -11.79
CA CYS A 81 2.60 6.80 -11.08
C CYS A 81 2.28 6.75 -9.57
N VAL A 82 2.08 7.91 -8.95
CA VAL A 82 1.73 8.01 -7.52
C VAL A 82 0.39 7.33 -7.24
N VAL A 83 -0.67 7.71 -7.95
CA VAL A 83 -2.03 7.19 -7.69
C VAL A 83 -2.08 5.68 -7.89
N SER A 84 -1.40 5.14 -8.90
CA SER A 84 -1.35 3.69 -9.14
C SER A 84 -0.70 2.95 -7.97
N ASN A 85 0.42 3.47 -7.43
CA ASN A 85 1.06 2.90 -6.23
C ASN A 85 0.14 2.97 -5.01
N LEU A 86 -0.44 4.15 -4.75
CA LEU A 86 -1.34 4.35 -3.60
C LEU A 86 -2.56 3.44 -3.67
N ALA A 87 -3.11 3.22 -4.87
CA ALA A 87 -4.23 2.31 -5.10
C ALA A 87 -3.85 0.86 -4.74
N PHE A 88 -2.70 0.34 -5.19
CA PHE A 88 -2.26 -1.02 -4.87
C PHE A 88 -1.85 -1.20 -3.40
N PHE A 89 -1.23 -0.20 -2.78
CA PHE A 89 -0.96 -0.21 -1.34
C PHE A 89 -2.25 -0.28 -0.53
N SER A 90 -3.23 0.56 -0.88
CA SER A 90 -4.53 0.60 -0.21
C SER A 90 -5.31 -0.69 -0.41
N PHE A 91 -5.31 -1.22 -1.64
CA PHE A 91 -5.94 -2.50 -1.97
C PHE A 91 -5.34 -3.64 -1.13
N SER A 92 -4.01 -3.72 -1.06
CA SER A 92 -3.31 -4.76 -0.30
C SER A 92 -3.61 -4.67 1.19
N ILE A 93 -3.50 -3.48 1.80
CA ILE A 93 -3.88 -3.28 3.21
C ILE A 93 -5.34 -3.68 3.45
N GLY A 94 -6.26 -3.24 2.59
CA GLY A 94 -7.67 -3.58 2.68
C GLY A 94 -7.93 -5.08 2.64
N ALA A 95 -7.27 -5.80 1.72
CA ALA A 95 -7.36 -7.25 1.62
C ALA A 95 -6.83 -7.93 2.90
N TYR A 96 -5.71 -7.46 3.46
CA TYR A 96 -5.16 -8.01 4.70
C TYR A 96 -6.07 -7.75 5.90
N ILE A 97 -6.66 -6.55 6.01
CA ILE A 97 -7.65 -6.28 7.06
C ILE A 97 -8.85 -7.21 6.90
N LEU A 98 -9.35 -7.39 5.68
CA LEU A 98 -10.49 -8.26 5.40
C LEU A 98 -10.18 -9.72 5.78
N HIS A 99 -9.04 -10.26 5.38
CA HIS A 99 -8.60 -11.60 5.80
C HIS A 99 -8.34 -11.70 7.31
N GLY A 100 -7.92 -10.62 7.96
CA GLY A 100 -7.80 -10.54 9.42
C GLY A 100 -9.15 -10.62 10.14
N ILE A 101 -10.19 -10.02 9.57
CA ILE A 101 -11.57 -10.05 10.08
C ILE A 101 -12.20 -11.43 9.83
N LEU A 102 -12.11 -11.92 8.59
CA LEU A 102 -12.75 -13.16 8.16
C LEU A 102 -12.04 -14.40 8.71
N LYS A 103 -10.73 -14.32 8.96
CA LYS A 103 -9.87 -15.46 9.37
C LYS A 103 -10.05 -16.67 8.44
N ASP A 104 -10.23 -16.39 7.16
CA ASP A 104 -10.56 -17.32 6.09
C ASP A 104 -9.33 -18.01 5.49
N THR A 105 -8.17 -17.36 5.53
CA THR A 105 -6.93 -17.93 5.03
C THR A 105 -5.71 -17.45 5.81
N THR A 106 -4.64 -18.23 5.74
CA THR A 106 -3.28 -17.84 6.16
C THR A 106 -2.35 -17.65 4.96
N ASN A 107 -2.82 -17.93 3.74
CA ASN A 107 -2.10 -17.73 2.49
C ASN A 107 -3.09 -17.47 1.34
N GLN A 108 -3.20 -16.20 0.94
CA GLN A 108 -4.09 -15.72 -0.12
C GLN A 108 -3.78 -16.29 -1.50
N PHE A 109 -2.57 -16.79 -1.73
CA PHE A 109 -2.14 -17.40 -3.00
C PHE A 109 -2.30 -18.92 -3.02
N ARG A 110 -2.72 -19.53 -1.91
CA ARG A 110 -3.03 -20.96 -1.88
C ARG A 110 -4.27 -21.23 -2.72
N LYS A 111 -4.21 -22.23 -3.60
CA LYS A 111 -5.38 -22.67 -4.39
C LYS A 111 -6.28 -23.61 -3.55
N PRO A 112 -7.61 -23.50 -3.65
CA PRO A 112 -8.35 -22.43 -4.34
C PRO A 112 -8.21 -21.09 -3.61
N HIS A 113 -8.12 -19.98 -4.35
CA HIS A 113 -8.02 -18.65 -3.74
C HIS A 113 -9.34 -18.31 -3.03
N GLN A 114 -9.28 -18.02 -1.74
CA GLN A 114 -10.48 -17.79 -0.92
C GLN A 114 -10.61 -16.32 -0.53
N LEU A 115 -11.84 -15.83 -0.52
CA LEU A 115 -12.24 -14.57 0.08
C LEU A 115 -13.55 -14.80 0.85
N GLY A 116 -13.43 -15.01 2.15
CA GLY A 116 -14.51 -15.51 2.99
C GLY A 116 -15.01 -16.85 2.50
N LYS A 117 -16.27 -16.90 2.06
CA LYS A 117 -16.89 -18.12 1.51
C LYS A 117 -16.75 -18.22 -0.02
N PHE A 118 -16.25 -17.19 -0.68
CA PHE A 118 -16.14 -17.13 -2.14
C PHE A 118 -14.78 -17.62 -2.61
N GLN A 119 -14.75 -18.24 -3.79
CA GLN A 119 -13.51 -18.63 -4.46
C GLN A 119 -13.23 -17.69 -5.62
N LEU A 120 -12.06 -17.07 -5.60
CA LEU A 120 -11.65 -16.14 -6.66
C LEU A 120 -11.03 -16.92 -7.84
N PRO A 121 -11.40 -16.57 -9.09
CA PRO A 121 -10.79 -17.17 -10.27
C PRO A 121 -9.27 -16.93 -10.28
N GLY A 122 -8.50 -17.95 -10.62
CA GLY A 122 -7.04 -17.84 -10.66
C GLY A 122 -6.54 -16.75 -11.63
N ILE A 123 -7.28 -16.49 -12.71
CA ILE A 123 -6.92 -15.45 -13.68
C ILE A 123 -6.98 -14.04 -13.08
N LEU A 124 -7.92 -13.79 -12.16
CA LEU A 124 -8.06 -12.50 -11.51
C LEU A 124 -6.85 -12.22 -10.60
N MET A 125 -6.35 -13.24 -9.90
CA MET A 125 -5.13 -13.14 -9.09
C MET A 125 -3.90 -12.85 -9.95
N THR A 126 -3.75 -13.53 -11.09
CA THR A 126 -2.64 -13.26 -12.01
C THR A 126 -2.68 -11.83 -12.55
N LEU A 127 -3.86 -11.36 -12.97
CA LEU A 127 -4.03 -9.98 -13.46
C LEU A 127 -3.72 -8.95 -12.37
N ALA A 128 -4.17 -9.19 -11.14
CA ALA A 128 -3.88 -8.32 -10.01
C ALA A 128 -2.37 -8.23 -9.73
N MET A 129 -1.65 -9.36 -9.77
CA MET A 129 -0.19 -9.39 -9.55
C MET A 129 0.58 -8.70 -10.68
N ILE A 130 0.18 -8.89 -11.94
CA ILE A 130 0.80 -8.18 -13.06
C ILE A 130 0.56 -6.67 -12.94
N GLY A 131 -0.67 -6.27 -12.62
CA GLY A 131 -1.01 -4.87 -12.38
C GLY A 131 -0.18 -4.25 -11.25
N LEU A 132 -0.02 -4.98 -10.14
CA LEU A 132 0.80 -4.57 -9.01
C LEU A 132 2.26 -4.37 -9.42
N ILE A 133 2.84 -5.32 -10.17
CA ILE A 133 4.23 -5.20 -10.65
C ILE A 133 4.38 -3.95 -11.53
N LEU A 134 3.48 -3.75 -12.49
CA LEU A 134 3.55 -2.59 -13.38
C LEU A 134 3.39 -1.27 -12.64
N ALA A 135 2.46 -1.20 -11.68
CA ALA A 135 2.21 0.00 -10.90
C ALA A 135 3.36 0.30 -9.93
N GLU A 136 3.74 -0.67 -9.11
CA GLU A 136 4.74 -0.45 -8.07
C GLU A 136 6.13 -0.34 -8.67
N LEU A 137 6.62 -1.38 -9.35
CA LEU A 137 7.98 -1.39 -9.91
C LEU A 137 8.11 -0.41 -11.08
N GLY A 138 7.14 -0.41 -12.00
CA GLY A 138 7.16 0.49 -13.15
C GLY A 138 6.93 1.95 -12.76
N GLY A 139 5.90 2.23 -11.95
CA GLY A 139 5.57 3.58 -11.52
C GLY A 139 6.67 4.22 -10.66
N THR A 140 7.25 3.47 -9.71
CA THR A 140 8.40 3.97 -8.93
C THR A 140 9.64 4.16 -9.80
N GLY A 141 9.89 3.28 -10.78
CA GLY A 141 11.00 3.42 -11.73
C GLY A 141 10.90 4.69 -12.57
N VAL A 142 9.71 5.04 -13.06
CA VAL A 142 9.46 6.29 -13.79
C VAL A 142 9.69 7.51 -12.91
N LEU A 143 9.15 7.51 -11.68
CA LEU A 143 9.36 8.60 -10.72
C LEU A 143 10.83 8.77 -10.35
N LEU A 144 11.55 7.67 -10.14
CA LEU A 144 12.97 7.69 -9.80
C LEU A 144 13.81 8.24 -10.95
N TRP A 145 13.51 7.84 -12.19
CA TRP A 145 14.17 8.38 -13.37
C TRP A 145 13.94 9.88 -13.49
N GLY A 146 12.68 10.32 -13.38
CA GLY A 146 12.33 11.73 -13.45
C GLY A 146 13.01 12.54 -12.34
N ALA A 147 13.04 12.00 -11.12
CA ALA A 147 13.71 12.64 -9.97
C ALA A 147 15.22 12.72 -10.15
N ALA A 148 15.86 11.67 -10.70
CA ALA A 148 17.29 11.68 -10.97
C ALA A 148 17.67 12.79 -11.96
N GLN A 149 16.85 13.01 -13.00
CA GLN A 149 17.04 14.14 -13.91
C GLN A 149 16.83 15.49 -13.22
N GLY A 150 15.94 15.60 -12.24
CA GLY A 150 15.69 16.87 -11.54
C GLY A 150 16.71 17.19 -10.46
N LEU A 151 17.39 16.18 -9.91
CA LEU A 151 18.38 16.34 -8.85
C LEU A 151 19.80 16.62 -9.37
N PHE A 152 20.14 16.13 -10.55
CA PHE A 152 21.49 16.20 -11.15
C PHE A 152 21.45 16.86 -12.52
#